data_AF-A0A1Q5RVR1-F1
#
_entry.id   AF-A0A1Q5RVR1-F1
#
_cell.length_a   1.000
_cell.length_b   1.000
_cell.length_c   1.000
_cell.angle_alpha   90.00
_cell.angle_beta   90.00
_cell.angle_gamma   90.00
#
_symmetry.space_group_name_H-M   'P 1'
#
loop_
_entity.id
_entity.type
_entity.pdbx_description
1 polymer ?
#
loop_
_entity_poly.entity_id
_entity_poly.type
_entity_poly.pdbx_seq_one_letter_code
_entity_poly.pdbx_strand_id
1 'polypeptide(L)'
;MAEDERNFPRINWDLGEEGMPSCPAPEDWRAELVWAHHRLFQPPEAHPELAEGLPDCGIGWLSILDRLCTQIQYALEEEDGNVIKIVQIKEKHGTLRVYWEGPVSAPARAKVEKIIELACACSACTCEICGDEGRLYRRGDWLATACALHAKGEPVPIKPGFENIHIVRGEIDGKSQILSCRRYNPRTNSFADVSPASLGLKQ
;
A
#
# COMPACT_ATOMS: atom_id res chain seq x y z
N MET A 1 10.03 8.70 35.30
CA MET A 1 9.88 9.89 34.45
C MET A 1 11.17 10.08 33.69
N ALA A 2 11.15 9.76 32.40
CA ALA A 2 12.20 10.11 31.44
C ALA A 2 11.54 10.01 30.06
N GLU A 3 11.32 11.17 29.45
CA GLU A 3 10.71 11.35 28.14
C GLU A 3 11.77 11.06 27.06
N ASP A 4 11.43 10.17 26.13
CA ASP A 4 12.23 9.81 24.94
C ASP A 4 11.72 10.63 23.76
N GLU A 5 12.17 11.88 23.63
CA GLU A 5 11.95 12.70 22.43
C GLU A 5 12.93 12.29 21.34
N ARG A 6 12.59 11.25 20.59
CA ARG A 6 13.23 10.96 19.29
C ARG A 6 12.74 11.96 18.25
N ASN A 7 13.46 13.07 18.21
CA ASN A 7 13.43 14.10 17.18
C ASN A 7 13.59 13.48 15.78
N PHE A 8 12.50 13.40 15.01
CA PHE A 8 12.56 13.08 13.59
C PHE A 8 13.08 14.32 12.85
N PRO A 9 14.13 14.22 12.02
CA PRO A 9 14.60 15.36 11.26
C PRO A 9 13.50 15.81 10.29
N ARG A 10 13.08 17.07 10.42
CA ARG A 10 12.35 17.77 9.36
C ARG A 10 13.24 17.74 8.13
N ILE A 11 12.77 17.09 7.07
CA ILE A 11 13.47 17.02 5.78
C ILE A 11 13.60 18.45 5.27
N ASN A 12 14.82 18.97 5.27
CA ASN A 12 15.15 20.30 4.78
C ASN A 12 15.43 20.15 3.27
N TRP A 13 14.49 20.57 2.42
CA TRP A 13 14.54 20.36 0.96
C TRP A 13 15.33 21.44 0.20
N ASP A 14 16.21 22.18 0.87
CA ASP A 14 17.04 23.23 0.26
C ASP A 14 18.40 22.71 -0.20
N LEU A 15 18.41 21.75 -1.14
CA LEU A 15 19.60 21.48 -1.94
C LEU A 15 19.22 21.47 -3.42
N GLY A 16 19.54 22.57 -4.08
CA GLY A 16 19.39 22.72 -5.52
C GLY A 16 20.35 21.81 -6.28
N GLU A 17 19.79 20.85 -7.00
CA GLU A 17 20.45 20.19 -8.12
C GLU A 17 19.77 20.63 -9.43
N GLU A 18 20.59 21.10 -10.37
CA GLU A 18 20.17 21.64 -11.66
C GLU A 18 19.41 20.58 -12.48
N GLY A 19 18.19 20.90 -12.92
CA GLY A 19 17.37 20.04 -13.80
C GLY A 19 16.03 19.59 -13.22
N MET A 20 15.72 19.93 -11.96
CA MET A 20 14.41 19.66 -11.37
C MET A 20 13.39 20.73 -11.80
N PRO A 21 12.26 20.38 -12.46
CA PRO A 21 11.23 21.36 -12.77
C PRO A 21 10.68 21.95 -11.46
N SER A 22 10.76 23.28 -11.31
CA SER A 22 10.28 23.97 -10.11
C SER A 22 8.76 24.14 -10.18
N CYS A 23 8.01 23.27 -9.49
CA CYS A 23 6.59 23.45 -9.22
C CYS A 23 6.40 23.75 -7.72
N PRO A 24 5.53 24.70 -7.32
CA PRO A 24 5.21 24.92 -5.91
C PRO A 24 4.72 23.62 -5.25
N ALA A 25 5.24 23.31 -4.06
CA ALA A 25 4.85 22.13 -3.29
C ALA A 25 3.32 22.19 -3.01
N PRO A 26 2.56 21.18 -3.42
CA PRO A 26 1.10 21.21 -3.29
C PRO A 26 0.66 21.02 -1.83
N GLU A 27 -0.35 21.78 -1.35
CA GLU A 27 -0.93 21.64 0.01
C GLU A 27 -1.69 20.31 0.24
N ASP A 28 -1.70 19.41 -0.75
CA ASP A 28 -2.36 18.12 -0.75
C ASP A 28 -1.32 17.00 -0.69
N TRP A 29 -1.32 16.23 0.41
CA TRP A 29 -0.39 15.11 0.64
C TRP A 29 -0.35 14.12 -0.55
N ARG A 30 -1.46 13.99 -1.28
CA ARG A 30 -1.55 13.11 -2.46
C ARG A 30 -0.68 13.63 -3.60
N ALA A 31 -0.77 14.92 -3.86
CA ALA A 31 0.04 15.58 -4.87
C ALA A 31 1.51 15.68 -4.43
N GLU A 32 1.79 15.82 -3.14
CA GLU A 32 3.16 15.73 -2.59
C GLU A 32 3.77 14.34 -2.84
N LEU A 33 3.02 13.27 -2.54
CA LEU A 33 3.43 11.88 -2.82
C LEU A 33 3.68 11.67 -4.32
N VAL A 34 2.75 12.14 -5.16
CA VAL A 34 2.87 12.06 -6.63
C VAL A 34 4.12 12.77 -7.12
N TRP A 35 4.41 13.96 -6.58
CA TRP A 35 5.59 14.74 -6.93
C TRP A 35 6.88 14.03 -6.51
N ALA A 36 6.95 13.57 -5.25
CA ALA A 36 8.09 12.85 -4.71
C ALA A 36 8.41 11.58 -5.51
N HIS A 37 7.38 10.91 -6.05
CA HIS A 37 7.50 9.71 -6.86
C HIS A 37 7.08 9.92 -8.32
N HIS A 38 7.35 11.10 -8.89
CA HIS A 38 6.87 11.49 -10.23
C HIS A 38 7.23 10.50 -11.34
N ARG A 39 8.32 9.73 -11.21
CA ARG A 39 8.68 8.66 -12.16
C ARG A 39 7.64 7.54 -12.24
N LEU A 40 7.00 7.22 -11.11
CA LEU A 40 5.94 6.21 -11.03
C LEU A 40 4.59 6.76 -11.43
N PHE A 41 4.30 8.04 -11.16
CA PHE A 41 2.97 8.62 -11.41
C PHE A 41 2.84 9.32 -12.75
N GLN A 42 3.97 9.79 -13.31
CA GLN A 42 4.05 10.52 -14.58
C GLN A 42 2.97 11.62 -14.70
N PRO A 43 2.89 12.55 -13.71
CA PRO A 43 1.89 13.62 -13.73
C PRO A 43 2.12 14.58 -14.90
N PRO A 44 1.08 15.33 -15.31
CA PRO A 44 1.28 16.50 -16.17
C PRO A 44 2.27 17.50 -15.53
N GLU A 45 3.02 18.21 -16.36
CA GLU A 45 4.04 19.17 -15.91
C GLU A 45 3.43 20.22 -14.99
N ALA A 46 4.05 20.43 -13.83
CA ALA A 46 3.60 21.34 -12.77
C ALA A 46 2.18 21.08 -12.21
N HIS A 47 1.60 19.91 -12.47
CA HIS A 47 0.25 19.56 -12.03
C HIS A 47 0.17 18.13 -11.43
N PRO A 48 0.88 17.85 -10.33
CA PRO A 48 0.83 16.54 -9.66
C PRO A 48 -0.58 16.13 -9.20
N GLU A 49 -1.45 17.08 -8.88
CA GLU A 49 -2.85 16.86 -8.51
C GLU A 49 -3.71 16.29 -9.64
N LEU A 50 -3.23 16.31 -10.88
CA LEU A 50 -3.92 15.78 -12.06
C LEU A 50 -3.40 14.40 -12.50
N ALA A 51 -2.52 13.77 -11.71
CA ALA A 51 -2.04 12.42 -12.01
C ALA A 51 -3.18 11.41 -12.05
N GLU A 52 -3.15 10.52 -13.04
CA GLU A 52 -4.12 9.42 -13.16
C GLU A 52 -4.11 8.50 -11.93
N GLY A 53 -2.91 8.24 -11.40
CA GLY A 53 -2.69 7.44 -10.20
C GLY A 53 -2.89 8.17 -8.87
N LEU A 54 -3.45 9.40 -8.85
CA LEU A 54 -3.65 10.15 -7.61
C LEU A 54 -4.40 9.29 -6.57
N PRO A 55 -3.90 9.17 -5.33
CA PRO A 55 -4.55 8.33 -4.31
C PRO A 55 -6.01 8.70 -4.02
N ASP A 56 -6.92 7.73 -4.20
CA ASP A 56 -8.30 7.79 -3.73
C ASP A 56 -8.45 6.94 -2.44
N CYS A 57 -7.83 7.43 -1.37
CA CYS A 57 -7.85 6.87 -0.02
C CYS A 57 -7.49 7.93 1.02
N GLY A 58 -7.64 7.59 2.31
CA GLY A 58 -7.31 8.51 3.41
C GLY A 58 -5.81 8.62 3.73
N ILE A 59 -5.44 9.77 4.31
CA ILE A 59 -4.06 10.14 4.66
C ILE A 59 -3.38 9.17 5.65
N GLY A 60 -4.16 8.42 6.43
CA GLY A 60 -3.62 7.40 7.34
C GLY A 60 -2.82 6.30 6.62
N TRP A 61 -2.97 6.17 5.30
CA TRP A 61 -2.20 5.23 4.48
C TRP A 61 -1.01 5.85 3.73
N LEU A 62 -0.73 7.16 3.91
CA LEU A 62 0.40 7.83 3.25
C LEU A 62 1.72 7.10 3.48
N SER A 63 2.04 6.71 4.73
CA SER A 63 3.29 6.00 5.04
C SER A 63 3.40 4.62 4.37
N ILE A 64 2.26 3.97 4.10
CA ILE A 64 2.21 2.71 3.36
C ILE A 64 2.51 2.96 1.89
N LEU A 65 1.92 4.02 1.31
CA LEU A 65 2.10 4.42 -0.09
C LEU A 65 3.51 4.90 -0.39
N ASP A 66 4.07 5.76 0.46
CA ASP A 66 5.44 6.28 0.33
C ASP A 66 6.48 5.14 0.36
N ARG A 67 6.33 4.22 1.31
CA ARG A 67 7.17 3.01 1.37
C ARG A 67 6.98 2.11 0.14
N LEU A 68 5.74 1.92 -0.32
CA LEU A 68 5.45 1.14 -1.53
C LEU A 68 6.15 1.76 -2.74
N CYS A 69 6.02 3.06 -2.95
CA CYS A 69 6.59 3.76 -4.09
C CYS A 69 8.13 3.70 -4.05
N THR A 70 8.72 3.94 -2.89
CA THR A 70 10.16 3.79 -2.66
C THR A 70 10.66 2.40 -3.00
N GLN A 71 10.00 1.34 -2.50
CA GLN A 71 10.40 -0.04 -2.77
C GLN A 71 10.23 -0.44 -4.23
N ILE A 72 9.17 0.04 -4.90
CA ILE A 72 8.97 -0.21 -6.33
C ILE A 72 10.09 0.45 -7.13
N GLN A 73 10.45 1.70 -6.86
CA GLN A 73 11.54 2.37 -7.57
C GLN A 73 12.84 1.58 -7.46
N TYR A 74 13.21 1.15 -6.24
CA TYR A 74 14.39 0.30 -6.06
C TYR A 74 14.31 -1.01 -6.85
N ALA A 75 13.15 -1.67 -6.88
CA ALA A 75 12.98 -2.92 -7.62
C ALA A 75 13.10 -2.75 -9.14
N LEU A 76 12.73 -1.57 -9.68
CA LEU A 76 12.84 -1.26 -11.10
C LEU A 76 14.29 -0.90 -11.49
N GLU A 77 15.04 -0.27 -10.60
CA GLU A 77 16.43 0.13 -10.82
C GLU A 77 17.43 -1.04 -10.84
N GLU A 78 17.03 -2.24 -10.43
CA GLU A 78 17.92 -3.43 -10.45
C GLU A 78 18.23 -3.94 -11.87
N GLU A 79 17.37 -3.67 -12.85
CA GLU A 79 17.55 -4.06 -14.25
C GLU A 79 17.08 -2.93 -15.18
N ASP A 80 17.89 -2.61 -16.19
CA ASP A 80 17.56 -1.56 -17.16
C ASP A 80 16.28 -1.87 -17.96
N GLY A 81 15.55 -0.82 -18.32
CA GLY A 81 14.37 -0.91 -19.20
C GLY A 81 13.05 -1.24 -18.48
N ASN A 82 13.08 -1.47 -17.17
CA ASN A 82 11.87 -1.57 -16.36
C ASN A 82 11.26 -0.20 -16.09
N VAL A 83 10.04 0.02 -16.57
CA VAL A 83 9.31 1.28 -16.38
C VAL A 83 7.87 0.94 -16.06
N ILE A 84 7.33 1.55 -15.00
CA ILE A 84 5.90 1.46 -14.71
C ILE A 84 5.29 2.86 -14.60
N LYS A 85 3.98 2.90 -14.84
CA LYS A 85 3.10 4.01 -14.50
C LYS A 85 2.01 3.48 -13.57
N ILE A 86 1.85 4.09 -12.40
CA ILE A 86 0.70 3.86 -11.52
C ILE A 86 -0.49 4.59 -12.13
N VAL A 87 -1.53 3.83 -12.50
CA VAL A 87 -2.73 4.34 -13.16
C VAL A 87 -3.92 4.44 -12.23
N GLN A 88 -3.89 3.77 -11.07
CA GLN A 88 -4.96 3.90 -10.09
C GLN A 88 -4.52 3.45 -8.71
N ILE A 89 -4.84 4.25 -7.70
CA ILE A 89 -4.77 3.89 -6.29
C ILE A 89 -6.14 4.11 -5.68
N LYS A 90 -6.71 3.11 -5.02
CA LYS A 90 -8.02 3.23 -4.39
C LYS A 90 -8.18 2.35 -3.17
N GLU A 91 -9.10 2.74 -2.29
CA GLU A 91 -9.67 1.83 -1.29
C GLU A 91 -10.69 0.88 -1.94
N LYS A 92 -10.60 -0.40 -1.58
CA LYS A 92 -11.62 -1.41 -1.90
C LYS A 92 -11.77 -2.41 -0.76
N HIS A 93 -12.98 -2.44 -0.18
CA HIS A 93 -13.39 -3.33 0.91
C HIS A 93 -12.48 -3.24 2.16
N GLY A 94 -12.11 -2.03 2.54
CA GLY A 94 -11.21 -1.71 3.66
C GLY A 94 -9.74 -2.00 3.38
N THR A 95 -9.34 -2.13 2.11
CA THR A 95 -7.96 -2.46 1.75
C THR A 95 -7.49 -1.68 0.53
N LEU A 96 -6.20 -1.41 0.45
CA LEU A 96 -5.56 -0.70 -0.65
C LEU A 96 -5.54 -1.55 -1.93
N ARG A 97 -5.79 -0.93 -3.08
CA ARG A 97 -5.53 -1.48 -4.41
C ARG A 97 -4.66 -0.50 -5.19
N VAL A 98 -3.64 -1.05 -5.84
CA VAL A 98 -2.72 -0.30 -6.71
C VAL A 98 -2.71 -1.00 -8.06
N TYR A 99 -2.98 -0.24 -9.12
CA TYR A 99 -2.93 -0.71 -10.50
C TYR A 99 -1.85 0.07 -11.23
N TRP A 100 -1.08 -0.65 -12.05
CA TRP A 100 0.02 -0.10 -12.80
C TRP A 100 0.11 -0.75 -14.18
N GLU A 101 0.72 -0.05 -15.11
CA GLU A 101 1.03 -0.52 -16.46
C GLU A 101 2.48 -0.20 -16.81
N GLY A 102 2.97 -0.77 -17.90
CA GLY A 102 4.32 -0.51 -18.40
C GLY A 102 5.18 -1.77 -18.56
N PRO A 103 6.30 -1.67 -19.30
CA PRO A 103 7.20 -2.79 -19.52
C PRO A 103 8.02 -3.11 -18.26
N VAL A 104 7.96 -4.37 -17.84
CA VAL A 104 8.85 -4.91 -16.79
C VAL A 104 9.27 -6.33 -17.13
N SER A 105 10.48 -6.71 -16.73
CA SER A 105 10.94 -8.09 -16.75
C SER A 105 10.10 -8.96 -15.80
N ALA A 106 10.05 -10.27 -16.05
CA ALA A 106 9.30 -11.18 -15.17
C ALA A 106 9.80 -11.16 -13.70
N PRO A 107 11.13 -11.11 -13.42
CA PRO A 107 11.64 -10.91 -12.06
C PRO A 107 11.20 -9.60 -11.41
N ALA A 108 11.30 -8.47 -12.13
CA ALA A 108 10.88 -7.17 -11.63
C ALA A 108 9.37 -7.14 -11.34
N ARG A 109 8.56 -7.72 -12.24
CA ARG A 109 7.12 -7.88 -12.03
C ARG A 109 6.81 -8.62 -10.73
N ALA A 110 7.45 -9.76 -10.48
CA ALA A 110 7.22 -10.54 -9.28
C ALA A 110 7.56 -9.75 -7.99
N LYS A 111 8.58 -8.89 -8.03
CA LYS A 111 8.94 -8.00 -6.91
C LYS A 111 7.88 -6.91 -6.70
N VAL A 112 7.47 -6.23 -7.77
CA VAL A 112 6.42 -5.18 -7.71
C VAL A 112 5.13 -5.75 -7.15
N GLU A 113 4.66 -6.89 -7.65
CA GLU A 113 3.44 -7.54 -7.14
C GLU A 113 3.57 -7.90 -5.66
N LYS A 114 4.73 -8.43 -5.22
CA LYS A 114 4.99 -8.72 -3.80
C LYS A 114 4.96 -7.47 -2.92
N ILE A 115 5.48 -6.34 -3.40
CA ILE A 115 5.44 -5.05 -2.68
C ILE A 115 3.99 -4.57 -2.55
N ILE A 116 3.20 -4.67 -3.63
CA ILE A 116 1.77 -4.30 -3.63
C ILE A 116 0.98 -5.21 -2.68
N GLU A 117 1.24 -6.53 -2.67
CA GLU A 117 0.62 -7.47 -1.72
C GLU A 117 0.90 -7.09 -0.26
N LEU A 118 2.15 -6.71 0.06
CA LEU A 118 2.53 -6.26 1.39
C LEU A 118 1.79 -4.97 1.78
N ALA A 119 1.71 -3.99 0.88
CA ALA A 119 0.99 -2.75 1.13
C ALA A 119 -0.52 -3.00 1.32
N CYS A 120 -1.12 -3.89 0.52
CA CYS A 120 -2.49 -4.32 0.69
C CYS A 120 -2.72 -4.96 2.06
N ALA A 121 -1.85 -5.89 2.50
CA ALA A 121 -1.98 -6.52 3.81
C ALA A 121 -1.76 -5.52 4.97
N CYS A 122 -0.84 -4.57 4.81
CA CYS A 122 -0.60 -3.48 5.76
C CYS A 122 -1.85 -2.61 5.93
N SER A 123 -2.46 -2.18 4.81
CA SER A 123 -3.67 -1.36 4.83
C SER A 123 -4.87 -2.04 5.51
N ALA A 124 -4.95 -3.37 5.45
CA ALA A 124 -6.04 -4.15 6.05
C ALA A 124 -6.04 -4.15 7.60
N CYS A 125 -4.94 -3.70 8.21
CA CYS A 125 -4.77 -3.58 9.66
C CYS A 125 -4.30 -2.19 10.09
N THR A 126 -4.43 -1.19 9.21
CA THR A 126 -4.03 0.21 9.47
C THR A 126 -5.21 1.13 9.24
N CYS A 127 -5.48 2.02 10.19
CA CYS A 127 -6.57 2.98 10.08
C CYS A 127 -6.34 3.93 8.91
N GLU A 128 -7.29 3.98 7.99
CA GLU A 128 -7.22 4.86 6.81
C GLU A 128 -7.22 6.37 7.17
N ILE A 129 -7.69 6.73 8.37
CA ILE A 129 -7.80 8.14 8.79
C ILE A 129 -6.53 8.62 9.50
N CYS A 130 -6.02 7.88 10.48
CA CYS A 130 -4.89 8.33 11.32
C CYS A 130 -3.61 7.48 11.20
N GLY A 131 -3.66 6.31 10.56
CA GLY A 131 -2.49 5.42 10.45
C GLY A 131 -2.22 4.53 11.66
N ASP A 132 -3.02 4.62 12.73
CA ASP A 132 -2.92 3.72 13.88
C ASP A 132 -3.38 2.29 13.55
N GLU A 133 -3.10 1.34 14.45
CA GLU A 133 -3.60 -0.03 14.34
C GLU A 133 -5.12 -0.06 14.17
N GLY A 134 -5.55 -0.73 13.11
CA GLY A 134 -6.94 -0.80 12.69
C GLY A 134 -7.42 -2.23 12.45
N ARG A 135 -8.73 -2.36 12.33
CA ARG A 135 -9.40 -3.59 11.89
C ARG A 135 -10.55 -3.23 10.96
N LEU A 136 -11.09 -4.25 10.29
CA LEU A 136 -12.22 -4.06 9.39
C LEU A 136 -13.52 -3.78 10.14
N TYR A 137 -14.21 -2.72 9.76
CA TYR A 137 -15.54 -2.33 10.23
C TYR A 137 -16.53 -2.29 9.07
N ARG A 138 -17.80 -2.60 9.36
CA ARG A 138 -18.93 -2.47 8.45
C ARG A 138 -19.68 -1.17 8.74
N ARG A 139 -19.71 -0.29 7.73
CA ARG A 139 -20.39 1.01 7.69
C ARG A 139 -21.56 0.93 6.72
N GLY A 140 -22.68 0.36 7.18
CA GLY A 140 -23.78 0.01 6.27
C GLY A 140 -23.32 -1.02 5.23
N ASP A 141 -23.41 -0.68 3.95
CA ASP A 141 -22.95 -1.53 2.83
C ASP A 141 -21.44 -1.39 2.53
N TRP A 142 -20.76 -0.45 3.18
CA TRP A 142 -19.33 -0.21 2.98
C TRP A 142 -18.47 -0.92 4.02
N LEU A 143 -17.28 -1.34 3.63
CA LEU A 143 -16.26 -1.90 4.52
C LEU A 143 -15.09 -0.94 4.58
N ALA A 144 -14.62 -0.60 5.78
CA ALA A 144 -13.49 0.29 5.97
C ALA A 144 -12.58 -0.21 7.09
N THR A 145 -11.26 -0.05 6.93
CA THR A 145 -10.30 -0.36 8.00
C THR A 145 -10.04 0.89 8.82
N ALA A 146 -10.30 0.79 10.12
CA ALA A 146 -10.19 1.91 11.04
C ALA A 146 -9.76 1.45 12.44
N CYS A 147 -9.17 2.36 13.22
CA CYS A 147 -8.94 2.15 14.64
C CYS A 147 -10.26 2.28 15.42
N ALA A 148 -10.26 1.92 16.71
CA ALA A 148 -11.46 1.98 17.53
C ALA A 148 -12.09 3.40 17.61
N LEU A 149 -11.26 4.45 17.57
CA LEU A 149 -11.72 5.84 17.59
C LEU A 149 -12.41 6.27 16.28
N HIS A 150 -11.98 5.69 15.16
CA HIS A 150 -12.46 6.05 13.82
C HIS A 150 -13.40 5.02 13.19
N ALA A 151 -13.60 3.88 13.84
CA ALA A 151 -14.35 2.71 13.41
C ALA A 151 -15.58 3.05 12.56
N LYS A 152 -16.51 3.82 13.13
CA LYS A 152 -17.89 4.05 12.66
C LYS A 152 -18.56 2.73 12.23
N GLY A 153 -19.59 2.30 12.95
CA GLY A 153 -20.27 1.04 12.66
C GLY A 153 -19.64 -0.17 13.35
N GLU A 154 -19.97 -1.36 12.86
CA GLU A 154 -19.75 -2.60 13.61
C GLU A 154 -18.46 -3.31 13.19
N PRO A 155 -17.67 -3.81 14.15
CA PRO A 155 -16.47 -4.56 13.82
C PRO A 155 -16.82 -5.85 13.07
N VAL A 156 -16.16 -6.11 11.94
CA VAL A 156 -16.33 -7.38 11.24
C VAL A 156 -15.74 -8.50 12.11
N PRO A 157 -16.49 -9.57 12.40
CA PRO A 157 -15.97 -10.70 13.17
C PRO A 157 -14.84 -11.41 12.42
N ILE A 158 -13.73 -11.66 13.13
CA ILE A 158 -12.62 -12.45 12.62
C ILE A 158 -12.66 -13.80 13.34
N LYS A 159 -12.66 -14.89 12.57
CA LYS A 159 -12.56 -16.23 13.15
C LYS A 159 -11.18 -16.37 13.83
N PRO A 160 -11.10 -16.89 15.06
CA PRO A 160 -9.81 -17.13 15.70
C PRO A 160 -8.83 -17.86 14.79
N GLY A 161 -7.62 -17.33 14.66
CA GLY A 161 -6.57 -17.84 13.78
C GLY A 161 -6.57 -17.21 12.38
N PHE A 162 -7.59 -16.44 11.99
CA PHE A 162 -7.65 -15.74 10.70
C PHE A 162 -7.14 -14.29 10.76
N GLU A 163 -6.58 -13.86 11.89
CA GLU A 163 -6.03 -12.52 12.04
C GLU A 163 -4.86 -12.30 11.07
N ASN A 164 -4.96 -11.26 10.26
CA ASN A 164 -3.97 -10.89 9.24
C ASN A 164 -3.61 -12.03 8.27
N ILE A 165 -4.53 -12.98 8.05
CA ILE A 165 -4.36 -14.01 7.04
C ILE A 165 -4.65 -13.43 5.65
N HIS A 166 -3.66 -13.53 4.77
CA HIS A 166 -3.71 -13.17 3.37
C HIS A 166 -3.75 -14.45 2.52
N ILE A 167 -4.88 -14.68 1.86
CA ILE A 167 -5.10 -15.85 0.99
C ILE A 167 -5.20 -15.38 -0.45
N VAL A 168 -4.31 -15.87 -1.30
CA VAL A 168 -4.40 -15.71 -2.75
C VAL A 168 -5.03 -16.96 -3.32
N ARG A 169 -6.11 -16.78 -4.07
CA ARG A 169 -6.78 -17.85 -4.82
C ARG A 169 -6.57 -17.62 -6.30
N GLY A 170 -6.52 -18.70 -7.06
CA GLY A 170 -6.45 -18.66 -8.51
C GLY A 170 -7.03 -19.93 -9.11
N GLU A 171 -7.13 -19.92 -10.43
CA GLU A 171 -7.70 -21.04 -11.17
C GLU A 171 -6.57 -21.96 -11.66
N ILE A 172 -6.66 -23.24 -11.31
CA ILE A 172 -5.79 -24.30 -11.82
C ILE A 172 -6.71 -25.42 -12.31
N ASP A 173 -6.57 -25.79 -13.58
CA ASP A 173 -7.39 -26.81 -14.26
C ASP A 173 -8.91 -26.57 -14.13
N GLY A 174 -9.35 -25.31 -14.26
CA GLY A 174 -10.76 -24.94 -14.15
C GLY A 174 -11.31 -24.94 -12.71
N LYS A 175 -10.46 -25.11 -11.70
CA LYS A 175 -10.84 -25.13 -10.28
C LYS A 175 -10.16 -23.99 -9.53
N SER A 176 -10.95 -23.25 -8.76
CA SER A 176 -10.42 -22.28 -7.80
C SER A 176 -9.68 -23.01 -6.68
N GLN A 177 -8.37 -22.81 -6.59
CA GLN A 177 -7.49 -23.38 -5.57
C GLN A 177 -6.76 -22.28 -4.80
N ILE A 178 -6.28 -22.60 -3.60
CA ILE A 178 -5.45 -21.69 -2.80
C ILE A 178 -4.03 -21.69 -3.37
N LEU A 179 -3.60 -20.57 -3.96
CA LEU A 179 -2.24 -20.41 -4.48
C LEU A 179 -1.26 -20.02 -3.38
N SER A 180 -1.71 -19.25 -2.40
CA SER A 180 -0.88 -18.81 -1.29
C SER A 180 -1.72 -18.57 -0.05
N CYS A 181 -1.19 -18.93 1.12
CA CYS A 181 -1.78 -18.66 2.42
C CYS A 181 -0.67 -18.19 3.37
N ARG A 182 -0.70 -16.90 3.71
CA ARG A 182 0.35 -16.24 4.49
C ARG A 182 -0.28 -15.45 5.63
N ARG A 183 0.42 -15.31 6.77
CA ARG A 183 0.06 -14.36 7.83
C ARG A 183 0.94 -13.13 7.69
N TYR A 184 0.33 -11.96 7.65
CA TYR A 184 1.03 -10.68 7.68
C TYR A 184 1.37 -10.31 9.13
N ASN A 185 2.61 -9.89 9.36
CA ASN A 185 3.08 -9.34 10.62
C ASN A 185 3.25 -7.82 10.50
N PRO A 186 2.37 -7.01 11.11
CA PRO A 186 2.45 -5.55 11.04
C PRO A 186 3.73 -4.97 11.67
N ARG A 187 4.32 -5.66 12.66
CA ARG A 187 5.52 -5.15 13.36
C ARG A 187 6.78 -5.22 12.51
N THR A 188 6.88 -6.26 11.69
CA THR A 188 8.06 -6.49 10.81
C THR A 188 7.76 -6.19 9.35
N ASN A 189 6.51 -5.82 9.02
CA ASN A 189 6.02 -5.62 7.66
C ASN A 189 6.40 -6.78 6.73
N SER A 190 6.12 -8.02 7.16
CA SER A 190 6.54 -9.23 6.44
C SER A 190 5.45 -10.30 6.48
N PHE A 191 5.53 -11.24 5.52
CA PHE A 191 4.69 -12.43 5.51
C PHE A 191 5.41 -13.64 6.11
N ALA A 192 4.64 -14.52 6.74
CA ALA A 192 5.04 -15.88 7.08
C ALA A 192 4.04 -16.88 6.48
N ASP A 193 4.53 -17.96 5.87
CA ASP A 193 3.66 -18.98 5.30
C ASP A 193 2.85 -19.70 6.38
N VAL A 194 1.59 -19.99 6.08
CA VAL A 194 0.67 -20.70 6.94
C VAL A 194 0.05 -21.84 6.17
N SER A 195 0.10 -23.06 6.71
CA SER A 195 -0.58 -24.21 6.13
C SER A 195 -2.10 -23.96 6.07
N PRO A 196 -2.76 -24.03 4.89
CA PRO A 196 -4.21 -23.88 4.80
C PRO A 196 -4.98 -24.86 5.69
N ALA A 197 -4.43 -26.08 5.87
CA ALA A 197 -5.03 -27.12 6.71
C ALA A 197 -5.08 -26.72 8.19
N SER A 198 -4.11 -25.96 8.70
CA SER A 198 -4.14 -25.49 10.10
C SER A 198 -5.24 -24.47 10.37
N LEU A 199 -5.77 -23.83 9.31
CA LEU A 199 -6.91 -22.92 9.36
C LEU A 199 -8.25 -23.64 9.07
N GLY A 200 -8.21 -24.95 8.81
CA GLY A 200 -9.36 -25.74 8.39
C GLY A 200 -9.82 -25.45 6.96
N LEU A 201 -8.95 -24.90 6.11
CA LEU A 201 -9.23 -24.64 4.71
C LEU A 201 -8.88 -25.89 3.88
N LYS A 202 -9.77 -26.24 2.94
CA LYS A 202 -9.51 -27.26 1.92
C LYS A 202 -8.72 -26.61 0.77
N GLN A 203 -7.73 -27.32 0.24
CA GLN A 203 -6.97 -26.90 -0.94
C GLN A 203 -7.83 -26.99 -2.19
#